data_AF-A0A640SWI5-F1
#
_entry.id   AF-A0A640SWI5-F1
#
_cell.length_a   1.000
_cell.length_b   1.000
_cell.length_c   1.000
_cell.angle_alpha   90.00
_cell.angle_beta   90.00
_cell.angle_gamma   90.00
#
_symmetry.space_group_name_H-M   'P 1'
#
loop_
_entity.id
_entity.type
_entity.pdbx_description
1 polymer ?
#
loop_
_entity_poly.entity_id
_entity_poly.type
_entity_poly.pdbx_seq_one_letter_code
_entity_poly.pdbx_strand_id
1 'polypeptide(L)'
;MTIEEWLKTNVTTDTRALGWYSGPECEDRIVRAYRELLSGYEIDTSTILKTTCLVDGEHTGVVRIQENNFFSICAHHFLPFFGKVNISYVPGDRILGLGKFPRLVQAFSRRFQIQEYLVKDIAEEIMSSGGAQAVRVTSRSRHLCMCSRGPSDQTVTTDTSYVAGDQELMAKFGLDD
;
A
#
# COMPACT_ATOMS: atom_id res chain seq x y z
N MET A 1 5.26 -31.40 -7.90
CA MET A 1 4.42 -30.93 -9.02
C MET A 1 4.93 -29.56 -9.42
N THR A 2 5.49 -29.41 -10.61
CA THR A 2 5.97 -28.13 -11.15
C THR A 2 4.81 -27.23 -11.57
N ILE A 3 5.07 -25.94 -11.82
CA ILE A 3 4.06 -25.03 -12.38
C ILE A 3 3.55 -25.54 -13.74
N GLU A 4 4.44 -26.05 -14.58
CA GLU A 4 4.08 -26.63 -15.88
C GLU A 4 3.12 -27.83 -15.72
N GLU A 5 3.43 -28.76 -14.82
CA GLU A 5 2.60 -29.95 -14.56
C GLU A 5 1.21 -29.56 -14.07
N TRP A 6 1.11 -28.57 -13.18
CA TRP A 6 -0.18 -28.07 -12.70
C TRP A 6 -0.98 -27.40 -13.82
N LEU A 7 -0.35 -26.54 -14.63
CA LEU A 7 -0.99 -25.86 -15.76
C LEU A 7 -1.50 -26.85 -16.80
N LYS A 8 -0.69 -27.87 -17.13
CA LYS A 8 -1.06 -28.92 -18.07
C LYS A 8 -2.27 -29.72 -17.60
N THR A 9 -2.37 -29.95 -16.30
CA THR A 9 -3.45 -30.73 -15.69
C THR A 9 -4.73 -29.92 -15.52
N ASN A 10 -4.62 -28.63 -15.18
CA ASN A 10 -5.76 -27.84 -14.69
C ASN A 10 -6.16 -26.65 -15.58
N VAL A 11 -5.30 -26.21 -16.51
CA VAL A 11 -5.50 -24.93 -17.23
C VAL A 11 -5.50 -25.09 -18.74
N THR A 12 -4.45 -25.67 -19.33
CA THR A 12 -4.31 -25.71 -20.80
C THR A 12 -3.38 -26.82 -21.26
N THR A 13 -3.62 -27.33 -22.47
CA THR A 13 -2.72 -28.24 -23.19
C THR A 13 -1.93 -27.53 -24.30
N ASP A 14 -2.02 -26.21 -24.43
CA ASP A 14 -1.27 -25.42 -25.42
C ASP A 14 0.23 -25.49 -25.14
N THR A 15 0.96 -26.13 -26.04
CA THR A 15 2.41 -26.34 -25.92
C THR A 15 3.20 -25.03 -25.96
N ARG A 16 2.70 -24.00 -26.65
CA ARG A 16 3.34 -22.68 -26.65
C ARG A 16 3.20 -22.00 -25.29
N ALA A 17 2.04 -22.09 -24.65
CA ALA A 17 1.81 -21.54 -23.33
C ALA A 17 2.64 -22.28 -22.26
N LEU A 18 2.64 -23.61 -22.30
CA LEU A 18 3.42 -24.44 -21.38
C LEU A 18 4.93 -24.23 -21.54
N GLY A 19 5.41 -23.96 -22.76
CA GLY A 19 6.82 -23.68 -23.04
C GLY A 19 7.42 -22.50 -22.27
N TRP A 20 6.61 -21.56 -21.77
CA TRP A 20 7.10 -20.49 -20.88
C TRP A 20 7.51 -20.96 -19.49
N TYR A 21 7.03 -22.14 -19.08
CA TYR A 21 7.20 -22.74 -17.76
C TYR A 21 8.08 -24.00 -17.78
N SER A 22 8.50 -24.47 -18.95
CA SER A 22 9.37 -25.65 -19.07
C SER A 22 10.87 -25.35 -18.93
N GLY A 23 11.26 -24.07 -18.95
CA GLY A 23 12.65 -23.65 -18.80
C GLY A 23 13.14 -23.72 -17.34
N PRO A 24 14.44 -23.99 -17.11
CA PRO A 24 14.98 -24.22 -15.77
C PRO A 24 14.91 -23.01 -14.83
N GLU A 25 14.83 -21.78 -15.35
CA GLU A 25 14.75 -20.55 -14.54
C GLU A 25 13.32 -20.01 -14.36
N CYS A 26 12.29 -20.72 -14.85
CA CYS A 26 10.93 -20.15 -14.88
C CYS A 26 10.38 -19.90 -13.47
N GLU A 27 10.56 -20.86 -12.56
CA GLU A 27 10.07 -20.78 -11.18
C GLU A 27 10.86 -19.72 -10.42
N ASP A 28 12.18 -19.70 -10.57
CA ASP A 28 13.05 -18.68 -9.96
C ASP A 28 12.69 -17.27 -10.42
N ARG A 29 12.32 -17.07 -11.69
CA ARG A 29 11.85 -15.77 -12.20
C ARG A 29 10.57 -15.32 -11.50
N ILE A 30 9.62 -16.23 -11.29
CA ILE A 30 8.36 -15.93 -10.59
C ILE A 30 8.64 -15.63 -9.11
N VAL A 31 9.49 -16.44 -8.47
CA VAL A 31 9.89 -16.23 -7.06
C VAL A 31 10.57 -14.88 -6.87
N ARG A 32 11.51 -14.50 -7.75
CA ARG A 32 12.16 -13.17 -7.71
C ARG A 32 11.15 -12.04 -7.85
N ALA A 33 10.22 -12.15 -8.80
CA ALA A 33 9.17 -11.14 -8.98
C ALA A 33 8.31 -10.98 -7.72
N TYR A 34 7.89 -12.07 -7.09
CA TYR A 34 7.08 -12.01 -5.86
C TYR A 34 7.88 -11.51 -4.65
N ARG A 35 9.18 -11.79 -4.55
CA ARG A 35 10.04 -11.18 -3.52
C ARG A 35 10.09 -9.66 -3.65
N GLU A 36 10.18 -9.13 -4.87
CA GLU A 36 10.17 -7.69 -5.12
C GLU A 36 8.80 -7.05 -4.82
N LEU A 37 7.71 -7.69 -5.27
CA LEU A 37 6.33 -7.24 -5.06
C LEU A 37 5.92 -7.26 -3.58
N LEU A 38 6.50 -8.19 -2.80
CA LEU A 38 6.21 -8.40 -1.38
C LEU A 38 7.35 -7.93 -0.47
N SER A 39 8.27 -7.11 -0.99
CA SER A 39 9.46 -6.66 -0.26
C SER A 39 9.14 -5.83 0.98
N GLY A 40 7.90 -5.36 1.14
CA GLY A 40 7.44 -4.60 2.30
C GLY A 40 7.38 -5.40 3.60
N TYR A 41 7.41 -6.74 3.53
CA TYR A 41 7.53 -7.59 4.72
C TYR A 41 8.92 -7.53 5.37
N GLU A 42 9.96 -7.16 4.62
CA GLU A 42 11.35 -7.06 5.13
C GLU A 42 11.65 -5.68 5.75
N ILE A 43 10.70 -4.75 5.67
CA ILE A 43 10.88 -3.37 6.12
C ILE A 43 10.29 -3.20 7.53
N ASP A 44 11.14 -2.78 8.48
CA ASP A 44 10.69 -2.26 9.78
C ASP A 44 10.14 -0.83 9.61
N THR A 45 8.81 -0.73 9.56
CA THR A 45 8.08 0.53 9.34
C THR A 45 8.32 1.54 10.46
N SER A 46 8.60 1.07 11.68
CA SER A 46 8.81 1.93 12.85
C SER A 46 10.05 2.81 12.75
N THR A 47 10.99 2.46 11.89
CA THR A 47 12.23 3.23 11.68
C THR A 47 12.08 4.29 10.58
N ILE A 48 11.07 4.18 9.71
CA ILE A 48 10.93 5.04 8.52
C ILE A 48 10.74 6.50 8.93
N LEU A 49 9.85 6.73 9.90
CA LEU A 49 9.46 8.07 10.35
C LEU A 49 10.36 8.64 11.45
N LYS A 50 11.18 7.81 12.12
CA LYS A 50 12.08 8.24 13.20
C LYS A 50 13.31 9.04 12.73
N THR A 51 13.64 9.01 11.44
CA THR A 51 14.89 9.61 10.91
C THR A 51 14.78 11.10 10.54
N THR A 52 14.07 11.92 11.31
CA THR A 52 13.69 13.28 10.89
C THR A 52 14.63 14.36 11.43
N CYS A 53 14.78 15.43 10.64
CA CYS A 53 15.28 16.71 11.12
C CYS A 53 14.17 17.33 11.96
N LEU A 54 14.40 17.48 13.26
CA LEU A 54 13.45 18.11 14.17
C LEU A 54 13.48 19.61 13.89
N VAL A 55 12.34 20.18 13.50
CA VAL A 55 12.14 21.63 13.59
C VAL A 55 11.47 21.84 14.93
N ASP A 56 12.15 22.49 15.86
CA ASP A 56 11.62 22.71 17.21
C ASP A 56 10.59 23.86 17.20
N GLY A 57 9.45 23.67 17.89
CA GLY A 57 8.40 24.68 18.06
C GLY A 57 6.98 24.10 18.04
N GLU A 58 5.99 24.87 18.49
CA GLU A 58 4.58 24.52 18.26
C GLU A 58 4.25 24.71 16.77
N HIS A 59 4.02 23.62 16.07
CA HIS A 59 3.67 23.65 14.66
C HIS A 59 2.15 23.71 14.50
N THR A 60 1.61 24.90 14.33
CA THR A 60 0.19 25.07 14.06
C THR A 60 -0.10 24.81 12.58
N GLY A 61 -0.86 23.76 12.26
CA GLY A 61 -1.35 23.54 10.90
C GLY A 61 -1.51 22.07 10.53
N VAL A 62 -1.77 21.84 9.25
CA VAL A 62 -1.93 20.50 8.66
C VAL A 62 -0.98 20.34 7.49
N VAL A 63 -0.29 19.21 7.44
CA VAL A 63 0.58 18.82 6.34
C VAL A 63 -0.18 17.83 5.48
N ARG A 64 -0.23 18.08 4.16
CA ARG A 64 -0.92 17.22 3.19
C ARG A 64 0.06 16.69 2.14
N ILE A 65 0.18 15.38 2.07
CA ILE A 65 0.93 14.64 1.05
C ILE A 65 -0.08 13.93 0.17
N GLN A 66 -0.22 14.39 -1.06
CA GLN A 66 -1.26 13.92 -1.98
C GLN A 66 -0.63 13.13 -3.13
N GLU A 67 -1.46 12.29 -3.75
CA GLU A 67 -1.18 11.56 -4.98
C GLU A 67 -0.01 10.57 -4.88
N ASN A 68 0.19 9.92 -3.72
CA ASN A 68 1.20 8.87 -3.56
C ASN A 68 0.76 7.62 -4.32
N ASN A 69 1.37 7.37 -5.48
CA ASN A 69 1.09 6.15 -6.23
C ASN A 69 1.55 4.91 -5.46
N PHE A 70 0.72 3.87 -5.46
CA PHE A 70 1.06 2.58 -4.90
C PHE A 70 0.62 1.43 -5.82
N PHE A 71 1.27 0.30 -5.63
CA PHE A 71 0.88 -0.99 -6.19
C PHE A 71 0.93 -2.02 -5.06
N SER A 72 -0.03 -2.94 -5.07
CA SER A 72 -0.15 -3.99 -4.06
C SER A 72 -0.79 -5.25 -4.65
N ILE A 73 -0.75 -6.35 -3.90
CA ILE A 73 -1.32 -7.63 -4.30
C ILE A 73 -2.51 -7.94 -3.39
N CYS A 74 -3.70 -8.12 -3.96
CA CYS A 74 -4.90 -8.47 -3.21
C CYS A 74 -4.70 -9.84 -2.55
N ALA A 75 -4.80 -9.88 -1.21
CA ALA A 75 -4.59 -11.09 -0.43
C ALA A 75 -5.52 -12.26 -0.81
N HIS A 76 -6.72 -11.95 -1.31
CA HIS A 76 -7.74 -12.95 -1.65
C HIS A 76 -7.48 -13.70 -2.96
N HIS A 77 -6.88 -13.03 -3.95
CA HIS A 77 -6.86 -13.54 -5.32
C HIS A 77 -5.48 -13.48 -5.98
N PHE A 78 -4.47 -12.97 -5.26
CA PHE A 78 -3.11 -12.79 -5.79
C PHE A 78 -3.07 -11.91 -7.06
N LEU A 79 -4.10 -11.09 -7.24
CA LEU A 79 -4.21 -10.14 -8.34
C LEU A 79 -3.86 -8.74 -7.84
N PRO A 80 -3.17 -7.93 -8.67
CA PRO A 80 -2.86 -6.57 -8.30
C PRO A 80 -4.06 -5.69 -8.00
N PHE A 81 -3.86 -4.74 -7.09
CA PHE A 81 -4.64 -3.52 -7.01
C PHE A 81 -3.68 -2.34 -6.85
N PHE A 82 -4.05 -1.21 -7.43
CA PHE A 82 -3.17 -0.05 -7.53
C PHE A 82 -3.99 1.24 -7.56
N GLY A 83 -3.37 2.32 -7.13
CA GLY A 83 -4.05 3.59 -7.00
C GLY A 83 -3.19 4.62 -6.32
N LYS A 84 -3.87 5.52 -5.60
CA LYS A 84 -3.22 6.60 -4.87
C LYS A 84 -3.58 6.56 -3.40
N VAL A 85 -2.63 7.00 -2.59
CA VAL A 85 -2.79 7.26 -1.16
C VAL A 85 -2.57 8.75 -0.91
N ASN A 86 -3.49 9.35 -0.18
CA ASN A 86 -3.42 10.72 0.29
C ASN A 86 -3.30 10.71 1.80
N ILE A 87 -2.38 11.49 2.34
CA ILE A 87 -2.07 11.56 3.76
C ILE A 87 -2.21 13.02 4.19
N SER A 88 -2.99 13.27 5.23
CA SER A 88 -3.09 14.56 5.90
C SER A 88 -2.80 14.34 7.38
N TYR A 89 -1.89 15.09 7.99
CA TYR A 89 -1.61 14.96 9.42
C TYR A 89 -1.36 16.32 10.09
N VAL A 90 -1.67 16.39 11.37
CA VAL A 90 -1.36 17.51 12.26
C VAL A 90 -0.08 17.15 13.01
N PRO A 91 1.04 17.88 12.78
CA PRO A 91 2.29 17.60 13.47
C PRO A 91 2.17 17.81 14.98
N GLY A 92 2.89 17.03 15.77
CA GLY A 92 3.07 17.27 17.20
C GLY A 92 4.28 18.17 17.47
N ASP A 93 5.22 17.64 18.26
CA ASP A 93 6.50 18.29 18.59
C ASP A 93 7.48 18.39 17.41
N ARG A 94 7.21 17.67 16.32
CA ARG A 94 8.12 17.54 15.18
C ARG A 94 7.39 17.47 13.85
N ILE A 95 8.05 17.96 12.80
CA ILE A 95 7.62 17.79 11.40
C ILE A 95 8.31 16.56 10.80
N LEU A 96 7.55 15.73 10.09
CA LEU A 96 8.07 14.56 9.40
C LEU A 96 8.65 14.92 8.04
N GLY A 97 9.79 14.31 7.71
CA GLY A 97 10.47 14.51 6.42
C GLY A 97 9.63 14.01 5.25
N LEU A 98 9.31 14.88 4.30
CA LEU A 98 8.36 14.59 3.20
C LEU A 98 8.74 13.34 2.38
N GLY A 99 10.03 13.09 2.17
CA GLY A 99 10.51 11.93 1.43
C GLY A 99 10.27 10.57 2.11
N LYS A 100 9.78 10.55 3.35
CA LYS A 100 9.48 9.32 4.10
C LYS A 100 8.09 8.76 3.79
N PHE A 101 7.12 9.59 3.44
CA PHE A 101 5.74 9.15 3.19
C PHE A 101 5.62 8.19 2.00
N PRO A 102 6.24 8.44 0.83
CA PRO A 102 6.23 7.45 -0.25
C PRO A 102 6.88 6.12 0.15
N ARG A 103 7.91 6.15 0.99
CA ARG A 103 8.57 4.94 1.49
C ARG A 103 7.68 4.16 2.44
N LEU A 104 6.96 4.86 3.31
CA LEU A 104 5.98 4.27 4.22
C LEU A 104 4.84 3.61 3.46
N VAL A 105 4.26 4.32 2.48
CA VAL A 105 3.22 3.77 1.59
C VAL A 105 3.72 2.49 0.90
N GLN A 106 4.94 2.50 0.35
CA GLN A 106 5.52 1.31 -0.30
C GLN A 106 5.77 0.16 0.68
N ALA A 107 6.20 0.44 1.91
CA ALA A 107 6.47 -0.60 2.91
C ALA A 107 5.21 -1.40 3.27
N PHE A 108 4.05 -0.73 3.35
CA PHE A 108 2.77 -1.42 3.56
C PHE A 108 2.17 -1.96 2.26
N SER A 109 2.26 -1.23 1.15
CA SER A 109 1.62 -1.66 -0.10
C SER A 109 2.33 -2.85 -0.75
N ARG A 110 3.64 -3.02 -0.54
CA ARG A 110 4.40 -4.18 -1.04
C ARG A 110 4.22 -5.41 -0.16
N ARG A 111 2.97 -5.80 0.06
CA ARG A 111 2.53 -6.95 0.84
C ARG A 111 1.30 -7.56 0.19
N PHE A 112 0.87 -8.72 0.67
CA PHE A 112 -0.51 -9.14 0.45
C PHE A 112 -1.42 -8.25 1.29
N GLN A 113 -2.39 -7.61 0.64
CA GLN A 113 -3.15 -6.56 1.28
C GLN A 113 -4.65 -6.62 1.03
N ILE A 114 -5.32 -5.95 1.95
CA ILE A 114 -6.70 -5.47 1.92
C ILE A 114 -6.60 -3.94 2.01
N GLN A 115 -7.34 -3.21 1.17
CA GLN A 115 -7.16 -1.75 1.02
C GLN A 115 -7.47 -1.00 2.33
N GLU A 116 -8.43 -1.50 3.09
CA GLU A 116 -8.86 -1.00 4.40
C GLU A 116 -7.72 -1.12 5.44
N TYR A 117 -6.97 -2.23 5.43
CA TYR A 117 -5.80 -2.38 6.29
C TYR A 117 -4.64 -1.50 5.84
N LEU A 118 -4.44 -1.33 4.52
CA LEU A 118 -3.39 -0.44 4.01
C LEU A 118 -3.53 0.99 4.54
N VAL A 119 -4.72 1.59 4.47
CA VAL A 119 -4.92 2.97 4.96
C VAL A 119 -4.84 3.06 6.48
N LYS A 120 -5.34 2.05 7.19
CA LYS A 120 -5.27 1.97 8.66
C LYS A 120 -3.82 1.89 9.14
N ASP A 121 -3.03 0.95 8.62
CA ASP A 121 -1.68 0.69 9.10
C ASP A 121 -0.76 1.89 8.84
N ILE A 122 -0.92 2.57 7.69
CA ILE A 122 -0.20 3.82 7.40
C ILE A 122 -0.55 4.90 8.43
N ALA A 123 -1.85 5.08 8.74
CA ALA A 123 -2.30 6.08 9.70
C ALA A 123 -1.77 5.80 11.10
N GLU A 124 -1.85 4.55 11.56
CA GLU A 124 -1.37 4.12 12.88
C GLU A 124 0.15 4.28 13.02
N GLU A 125 0.92 4.02 11.97
CA GLU A 125 2.37 4.26 11.98
C GLU A 125 2.72 5.77 12.07
N ILE A 126 1.93 6.63 11.40
CA ILE A 126 2.09 8.10 11.48
C ILE A 126 1.76 8.62 12.88
N MET A 127 0.71 8.09 13.51
CA MET A 127 0.37 8.44 14.90
C MET A 127 1.46 7.98 15.88
N SER A 128 1.89 6.72 15.78
CA SER A 128 2.79 6.10 16.75
C SER A 128 4.25 6.52 16.56
N SER A 129 4.88 6.14 15.46
CA SER A 129 6.29 6.46 15.20
C SER A 129 6.50 7.91 14.74
N GLY A 130 5.48 8.50 14.11
CA GLY A 130 5.53 9.87 13.63
C GLY A 130 5.15 10.93 14.68
N GLY A 131 4.46 10.55 15.76
CA GLY A 131 4.04 11.49 16.81
C GLY A 131 3.03 12.53 16.33
N ALA A 132 2.24 12.22 15.30
CA ALA A 132 1.17 13.10 14.83
C ALA A 132 0.07 13.23 15.90
N GLN A 133 -0.55 14.40 16.00
CA GLN A 133 -1.68 14.64 16.90
C GLN A 133 -3.00 14.18 16.30
N ALA A 134 -3.12 14.28 14.97
CA ALA A 134 -4.24 13.78 14.19
C ALA A 134 -3.76 13.39 12.80
N VAL A 135 -4.40 12.39 12.19
CA VAL A 135 -4.09 11.93 10.84
C VAL A 135 -5.35 11.47 10.12
N ARG A 136 -5.36 11.69 8.81
CA ARG A 136 -6.27 11.07 7.86
C ARG A 136 -5.46 10.46 6.74
N VAL A 137 -5.72 9.20 6.44
CA VAL A 137 -5.21 8.51 5.27
C VAL A 137 -6.39 8.09 4.40
N THR A 138 -6.37 8.46 3.13
CA THR A 138 -7.36 8.00 2.16
C THR A 138 -6.67 7.30 1.01
N SER A 139 -7.37 6.35 0.39
CA SER A 139 -6.90 5.69 -0.80
C SER A 139 -8.04 5.50 -1.78
N ARG A 140 -7.78 5.82 -3.05
CA ARG A 140 -8.63 5.46 -4.18
C ARG A 140 -7.86 4.52 -5.09
N SER A 141 -8.42 3.35 -5.37
CA SER A 141 -7.71 2.31 -6.12
C SER A 141 -8.62 1.53 -7.07
N ARG A 142 -7.99 0.84 -8.04
CA ARG A 142 -8.62 -0.15 -8.91
C ARG A 142 -8.09 -1.53 -8.55
N HIS A 143 -8.99 -2.51 -8.55
CA HIS A 143 -8.69 -3.88 -8.17
C HIS A 143 -8.80 -4.80 -9.39
N LEU A 144 -7.70 -5.43 -9.81
CA LEU A 144 -7.75 -6.31 -10.98
C LEU A 144 -8.60 -7.56 -10.73
N CYS A 145 -8.83 -7.95 -9.48
CA CYS A 145 -9.81 -9.00 -9.17
C CYS A 145 -11.26 -8.64 -9.57
N MET A 146 -11.57 -7.36 -9.75
CA MET A 146 -12.85 -6.87 -10.29
C MET A 146 -12.75 -6.46 -11.76
N CYS A 147 -11.59 -5.96 -12.20
CA CYS A 147 -11.41 -5.45 -13.56
C CYS A 147 -11.13 -6.55 -14.60
N SER A 148 -10.38 -7.59 -14.25
CA SER A 148 -9.92 -8.61 -15.21
C SER A 148 -10.68 -9.93 -15.13
N ARG A 149 -11.50 -10.11 -14.10
CA ARG A 149 -12.32 -11.30 -13.86
C ARG A 149 -13.56 -10.95 -13.06
N GLY A 150 -14.45 -11.93 -12.87
CA GLY A 150 -15.67 -11.72 -12.10
C GLY A 150 -16.55 -10.67 -12.80
N PRO A 151 -16.87 -9.54 -12.14
CA PRO A 151 -17.62 -8.44 -12.77
C PRO A 151 -17.00 -7.89 -14.06
N SER A 152 -15.67 -7.98 -14.22
CA SER A 152 -14.92 -7.52 -15.39
C SER A 152 -15.15 -6.03 -15.74
N ASP A 153 -15.34 -5.19 -14.71
CA ASP A 153 -15.58 -3.75 -14.87
C ASP A 153 -14.29 -2.96 -14.63
N GLN A 154 -13.81 -2.28 -15.67
CA GLN A 154 -12.56 -1.50 -15.65
C GLN A 154 -12.75 -0.07 -15.11
N THR A 155 -13.99 0.35 -14.91
CA THR A 155 -14.37 1.71 -14.51
C THR A 155 -14.50 1.87 -13.01
N VAL A 156 -14.80 0.77 -12.29
CA VAL A 156 -15.00 0.77 -10.85
C VAL A 156 -13.71 1.14 -10.11
N THR A 157 -13.86 2.04 -9.15
CA THR A 157 -12.82 2.42 -8.19
C THR A 157 -13.35 2.25 -6.78
N THR A 158 -12.45 1.90 -5.86
CA THR A 158 -12.76 1.74 -4.45
C THR A 158 -12.05 2.82 -3.65
N ASP A 159 -12.82 3.60 -2.90
CA ASP A 159 -12.34 4.62 -1.98
C ASP A 159 -12.39 4.07 -0.55
N THR A 160 -11.31 4.26 0.21
CA THR A 160 -11.20 3.89 1.63
C THR A 160 -10.56 5.04 2.38
N SER A 161 -10.93 5.21 3.64
CA SER A 161 -10.36 6.21 4.52
C SER A 161 -10.17 5.65 5.92
N TYR A 162 -9.18 6.20 6.62
CA TYR A 162 -8.97 5.98 8.04
C TYR A 162 -8.55 7.28 8.70
N VAL A 163 -9.09 7.54 9.89
CA VAL A 163 -8.83 8.74 10.68
C VAL A 163 -8.44 8.32 12.09
N ALA A 164 -7.51 9.05 12.70
CA ALA A 164 -7.08 8.81 14.07
C ALA A 164 -6.53 10.08 14.72
N GLY A 165 -6.59 10.15 16.05
CA GLY A 165 -6.04 11.24 16.86
C GLY A 165 -7.09 12.18 17.43
N ASP A 166 -6.67 13.40 17.74
CA ASP A 166 -7.48 14.41 18.44
C ASP A 166 -8.66 14.90 17.59
N GLN A 167 -9.87 14.80 18.14
CA GLN A 167 -11.11 15.14 17.43
C GLN A 167 -11.27 16.64 17.15
N GLU A 168 -10.82 17.51 18.06
CA GLU A 168 -10.90 18.96 17.86
C GLU A 168 -9.96 19.40 16.73
N LEU A 169 -8.76 18.82 16.69
CA LEU A 169 -7.81 19.06 15.60
C LEU A 169 -8.31 18.50 14.27
N MET A 170 -8.96 17.33 14.28
CA MET A 170 -9.55 16.78 13.06
C MET A 170 -10.64 17.70 12.50
N ALA A 171 -11.59 18.13 13.32
CA ALA A 171 -12.65 19.05 12.91
C ALA A 171 -12.09 20.41 12.46
N LYS A 172 -11.10 20.96 13.18
CA LYS A 172 -10.46 22.24 12.86
C LYS A 172 -9.79 22.24 11.48
N PHE A 173 -9.20 21.11 11.08
CA PHE A 173 -8.42 21.02 9.84
C PHE A 173 -9.08 20.19 8.73
N GLY A 174 -10.31 19.70 8.95
CA GLY A 174 -11.09 18.93 7.98
C GLY A 174 -10.50 17.55 7.69
N LEU A 175 -10.16 16.80 8.74
CA LEU A 175 -9.65 15.42 8.64
C LEU A 175 -10.76 14.37 8.87
N ASP A 176 -11.96 14.79 9.25
CA ASP A 176 -13.11 13.97 9.62
C ASP A 176 -14.08 13.62 8.46
N ASP A 177 -14.04 14.38 7.35
CA ASP A 177 -14.93 14.22 6.18
C ASP A 177 -14.39 13.36 5.04
#